data_AF-A0A077P931-F1
#
_entry.id   AF-A0A077P931-F1
#
_cell.length_a   1.000
_cell.length_b   1.000
_cell.length_c   1.000
_cell.angle_alpha   90.00
_cell.angle_beta   90.00
_cell.angle_gamma   90.00
#
_symmetry.space_group_name_H-M   'P 1'
#
loop_
_entity.id
_entity.type
_entity.pdbx_description
1 polymer ?
#
loop_
_entity_poly.entity_id
_entity_poly.type
_entity_poly.pdbx_seq_one_letter_code
_entity_poly.pdbx_strand_id
1 'polypeptide(L)'
;MISQEAGEAMTILGLVAAGLGISIITESFTRMKIDGVQYLHLANAPACSEVWLVNHKNRQNSAAVDRLTNLLISNIVDENC
;
A
#
# COMPACT_ATOMS: atom_id res chain seq x y z
N MET A 1 -0.08 -8.19 -28.69
CA MET A 1 0.49 -8.39 -27.35
C MET A 1 -0.67 -8.42 -26.38
N ILE A 2 -0.69 -9.35 -25.43
CA ILE A 2 -1.72 -9.39 -24.38
C ILE A 2 -1.08 -8.72 -23.16
N SER A 3 -1.75 -7.74 -22.56
CA SER A 3 -1.36 -7.09 -21.30
C SER A 3 -2.21 -7.65 -20.16
N GLN A 4 -1.63 -7.81 -18.98
CA GLN A 4 -2.35 -8.18 -17.77
C GLN A 4 -2.40 -6.95 -16.86
N GLU A 5 -3.60 -6.45 -16.61
CA GLU A 5 -3.85 -5.30 -15.76
C GLU A 5 -4.77 -5.71 -14.61
N ALA A 6 -4.36 -5.43 -13.38
CA ALA A 6 -5.15 -5.64 -12.18
C ALA A 6 -4.94 -4.45 -11.24
N GLY A 7 -6.03 -3.83 -10.78
CA GLY A 7 -5.99 -2.61 -9.95
C GLY A 7 -6.05 -2.88 -8.44
N GLU A 8 -6.38 -4.11 -8.03
CA GLU A 8 -6.57 -4.47 -6.63
C GLU A 8 -5.49 -5.46 -6.18
N ALA A 9 -4.89 -5.20 -5.01
CA ALA A 9 -3.80 -6.00 -4.48
C ALA A 9 -4.18 -7.48 -4.29
N MET A 10 -5.41 -7.76 -3.84
CA MET A 10 -5.89 -9.14 -3.68
C MET A 10 -6.00 -9.87 -5.02
N THR A 11 -6.45 -9.20 -6.07
CA THR A 11 -6.49 -9.77 -7.43
C THR A 11 -5.08 -10.03 -7.94
N ILE A 12 -4.16 -9.07 -7.77
CA ILE A 12 -2.75 -9.23 -8.14
C ILE A 12 -2.15 -10.47 -7.46
N LEU A 13 -2.29 -10.59 -6.14
CA LEU A 13 -1.73 -11.72 -5.39
C LEU A 13 -2.39 -13.05 -5.76
N GLY A 14 -3.70 -13.06 -6.02
CA GLY A 14 -4.40 -14.26 -6.49
C GLY A 14 -3.89 -14.74 -7.85
N LEU A 15 -3.57 -13.82 -8.77
CA LEU A 15 -2.99 -14.15 -10.07
C LEU A 15 -1.56 -14.71 -9.92
N VAL A 16 -0.75 -14.14 -9.02
CA VAL A 16 0.60 -14.66 -8.70
C VAL A 16 0.49 -16.06 -8.09
N ALA A 17 -0.41 -16.27 -7.11
CA ALA A 17 -0.64 -17.57 -6.49
C ALA A 17 -1.11 -18.64 -7.48
N ALA A 18 -1.89 -18.25 -8.49
CA ALA A 18 -2.33 -19.12 -9.58
C ALA A 18 -1.23 -19.38 -10.64
N GLY A 19 -0.04 -18.80 -10.49
CA GLY A 19 1.11 -19.03 -11.37
C GLY A 19 1.10 -18.20 -12.66
N LEU A 20 0.32 -17.12 -12.74
CA LEU A 20 0.22 -16.30 -13.95
C LEU A 20 1.41 -15.33 -14.12
N GLY A 21 2.26 -15.18 -13.11
CA GLY A 21 3.47 -14.37 -13.22
C GLY A 21 3.98 -13.84 -11.87
N ILE A 22 4.67 -12.70 -11.93
CA ILE A 22 5.18 -11.95 -10.77
C ILE A 22 4.55 -10.55 -10.75
N SER A 23 4.57 -9.89 -9.59
CA SER A 23 4.14 -8.51 -9.46
C SER A 23 5.00 -7.74 -8.46
N ILE A 24 4.97 -6.42 -8.55
CA ILE A 24 5.60 -5.50 -7.59
C ILE A 24 4.49 -4.97 -6.68
N ILE A 25 4.71 -5.07 -5.37
CA ILE A 25 3.78 -4.60 -4.35
C ILE A 25 4.51 -3.69 -3.35
N THR A 26 3.75 -2.85 -2.65
CA THR A 26 4.27 -2.16 -1.47
C THR A 26 4.40 -3.13 -0.29
N GLU A 27 5.33 -2.85 0.62
CA GLU A 27 5.57 -3.69 1.80
C GLU A 27 4.31 -3.94 2.64
N SER A 28 3.40 -2.95 2.72
CA SER A 28 2.13 -3.07 3.43
C SER A 28 1.30 -4.28 3.00
N PHE A 29 1.37 -4.68 1.73
CA PHE A 29 0.63 -5.83 1.22
C PHE A 29 1.24 -7.18 1.60
N THR A 30 2.51 -7.23 2.03
CA THR A 30 3.16 -8.48 2.49
C THR A 30 2.55 -9.05 3.78
N ARG A 31 1.77 -8.21 4.49
CA ARG A 31 0.95 -8.61 5.65
C ARG A 31 -0.18 -9.56 5.25
N MET A 32 -0.64 -9.50 4.00
CA MET A 32 -1.59 -10.44 3.44
C MET A 32 -0.83 -11.72 3.07
N LYS A 33 -0.91 -12.74 3.93
CA LYS A 33 -0.28 -14.04 3.66
C LYS A 33 -1.18 -14.83 2.71
N ILE A 34 -0.70 -15.07 1.49
CA ILE A 34 -1.37 -15.93 0.51
C ILE A 34 -0.49 -17.15 0.26
N ASP A 35 -1.10 -18.33 0.34
CA ASP A 35 -0.42 -19.60 0.09
C ASP A 35 0.13 -19.63 -1.33
N GLY A 36 1.36 -20.12 -1.48
CA GLY A 36 2.05 -20.20 -2.77
C GLY A 36 2.67 -18.89 -3.25
N VAL A 37 2.57 -17.78 -2.50
CA VAL A 37 3.24 -16.51 -2.83
C VAL A 37 4.49 -16.32 -1.99
N GLN A 38 5.63 -16.12 -2.65
CA GLN A 38 6.88 -15.72 -2.00
C GLN A 38 7.12 -14.22 -2.17
N TYR A 39 7.32 -13.53 -1.05
CA TYR A 39 7.65 -12.10 -1.03
C TYR A 39 9.16 -11.91 -1.01
N LEU A 40 9.68 -11.23 -2.03
CA LEU A 40 11.11 -10.93 -2.20
C LEU A 40 11.32 -9.42 -2.16
N HIS A 41 12.36 -8.99 -1.44
CA HIS A 41 12.77 -7.58 -1.44
C HIS A 41 13.54 -7.26 -2.71
N LEU A 42 13.36 -6.05 -3.24
CA LEU A 42 14.13 -5.56 -4.38
C LEU A 42 15.60 -5.39 -3.96
N ALA A 43 16.52 -5.85 -4.81
CA ALA A 43 17.94 -5.96 -4.45
C ALA A 43 18.69 -4.61 -4.39
N ASN A 44 18.22 -3.58 -5.08
CA ASN A 44 18.86 -2.27 -5.22
C ASN A 44 17.86 -1.14 -4.96
N ALA A 45 18.34 -0.03 -4.39
CA ALA A 45 17.68 1.26 -4.10
C ALA A 45 16.23 1.18 -3.54
N PRO A 46 15.94 1.81 -2.38
CA PRO A 46 14.59 1.75 -1.83
C PRO A 46 13.59 2.37 -2.82
N ALA A 47 12.61 1.57 -3.26
CA ALA A 47 11.48 2.03 -4.05
C ALA A 47 10.36 2.42 -3.08
N CYS A 48 10.19 3.73 -2.91
CA CYS A 48 9.29 4.28 -1.89
C CYS A 48 7.88 4.47 -2.45
N SER A 49 6.88 4.26 -1.61
CA SER A 49 5.49 4.63 -1.88
C SER A 49 4.98 5.47 -0.72
N GLU A 50 4.54 6.70 -1.01
CA GLU A 50 4.07 7.65 0.00
C GLU A 50 2.56 7.59 0.15
N VAL A 51 2.09 7.61 1.41
CA VAL A 51 0.68 7.70 1.75
C VAL A 51 0.40 9.06 2.37
N TRP A 52 -0.60 9.76 1.83
CA TRP A 52 -0.90 11.14 2.21
C TRP A 52 -2.23 11.23 2.94
N LEU A 53 -2.25 11.92 4.08
CA LEU A 53 -3.49 12.36 4.71
C LEU A 53 -3.93 13.69 4.08
N VAL A 54 -5.07 13.68 3.39
CA VAL A 54 -5.57 14.85 2.66
C VAL A 54 -6.92 15.28 3.22
N ASN A 55 -7.10 16.60 3.39
CA ASN A 55 -8.37 17.21 3.79
C ASN A 55 -8.69 18.44 2.94
N HIS A 56 -9.97 18.80 2.85
CA HIS A 56 -10.44 19.92 2.04
C HIS A 56 -10.04 21.27 2.65
N LYS A 57 -9.24 22.06 1.92
CA LYS A 57 -8.65 23.32 2.40
C LYS A 57 -9.66 24.33 2.97
N ASN A 58 -10.85 24.43 2.37
CA ASN A 58 -11.83 25.46 2.73
C ASN A 58 -13.00 24.93 3.58
N ARG A 59 -12.90 23.69 4.10
CA ARG A 59 -13.94 23.13 4.97
C ARG A 59 -13.55 23.40 6.41
N GLN A 60 -14.48 23.94 7.21
CA GLN A 60 -14.27 24.03 8.64
C GLN A 60 -14.26 22.62 9.23
N ASN A 61 -13.16 22.25 9.87
CA ASN A 61 -13.05 20.96 10.55
C ASN A 61 -13.99 20.93 11.75
N SER A 62 -14.63 19.78 11.95
CA SER A 62 -15.26 19.47 13.24
C SER A 62 -14.20 18.95 14.21
N ALA A 63 -14.49 19.00 15.51
CA ALA A 63 -13.62 18.43 16.54
C ALA A 63 -13.30 16.93 16.30
N ALA A 64 -14.21 16.19 15.66
CA ALA A 64 -13.98 14.79 15.31
C ALA A 64 -12.91 14.65 14.21
N VAL A 65 -12.90 15.53 13.22
CA VAL A 65 -11.89 15.56 12.15
C VAL A 65 -10.52 15.90 12.72
N ASP A 66 -10.45 16.89 13.61
CA ASP A 66 -9.18 17.26 14.25
C ASP A 66 -8.64 16.12 15.10
N ARG A 67 -9.51 15.46 15.89
CA ARG A 67 -9.11 14.29 16.68
C ARG A 67 -8.62 13.13 15.82
N LEU A 68 -9.34 12.81 14.73
CA LEU A 68 -8.93 11.73 13.83
C LEU A 68 -7.62 12.06 13.13
N THR A 69 -7.44 13.30 12.68
CA THR A 69 -6.20 13.77 12.04
C THR A 69 -5.02 13.60 13.00
N ASN A 70 -5.17 14.03 14.25
CA ASN A 70 -4.13 13.87 15.27
C ASN A 70 -3.81 12.39 15.54
N LEU A 71 -4.83 11.53 15.64
CA LEU A 71 -4.63 10.09 15.82
C LEU A 71 -3.92 9.45 14.62
N LEU A 72 -4.25 9.85 13.39
CA LEU A 72 -3.60 9.29 12.21
C LEU A 72 -2.14 9.76 12.12
N ILE A 73 -1.87 11.05 12.28
CA ILE A 73 -0.51 11.60 12.23
C ILE A 73 0.37 11.01 13.34
N SER A 74 -0.16 10.82 14.55
CA SER A 74 0.63 10.24 15.65
C SER A 74 0.96 8.76 15.47
N ASN A 75 0.29 8.05 14.55
CA ASN A 75 0.44 6.60 14.33
C ASN A 75 1.01 6.25 12.95
N ILE A 76 1.17 7.22 12.06
CA ILE A 76 1.91 7.05 10.81
C ILE A 76 3.38 7.34 11.14
N VAL A 77 4.14 6.31 11.50
CA VAL A 77 5.59 6.38 11.68
C VAL A 77 6.24 5.35 10.75
N ASP A 78 6.98 5.85 9.76
CA ASP A 78 8.38 5.47 9.54
C ASP A 78 9.06 6.52 8.63
N GLU A 79 10.18 7.10 9.09
CA GLU A 79 11.07 8.00 8.32
C GLU A 79 12.06 7.21 7.43
N ASN A 80 11.74 5.96 7.12
CA ASN A 80 12.67 5.08 6.42
C ASN A 80 12.13 4.76 5.03
N CYS A 81 12.60 5.55 4.06
CA CYS A 81 13.34 4.97 2.95
C CYS A 81 14.84 5.20 3.22
#